data_AF-A0A2R6N8J9-F1
#
_entry.id   AF-A0A2R6N8J9-F1
#
_cell.length_a   1.000
_cell.length_b   1.000
_cell.length_c   1.000
_cell.angle_alpha   90.00
_cell.angle_beta   90.00
_cell.angle_gamma   90.00
#
_symmetry.space_group_name_H-M   'P 1'
#
loop_
_entity.id
_entity.type
_entity.pdbx_description
1 polymer ?
#
loop_
_entity_poly.entity_id
_entity_poly.type
_entity_poly.pdbx_seq_one_letter_code
_entity_poly.pdbx_strand_id
1 'polypeptide(L)'
;MGELPAAVADEAERLTRLARAATDEAEREACREERAAVLADHGFTARVREGDTSAVLVCYPKEWLDDGTVRTERIEDTDRAVERRLSGPGDPDDWRRVAAHNDRVVARVAERHGDVHAANARAFADFMSNHYARRIGTATADERREFREEYFVRNAWPSAEQRSTIEQSLSLTLDAAHSFGPESEQ
;
A
#
# COMPACT_ATOMS: atom_id res chain seq x y z
N MET A 1 -23.34 3.64 5.15
CA MET A 1 -23.04 2.21 5.39
C MET A 1 -23.42 1.51 4.11
N GLY A 2 -22.44 1.12 3.30
CA GLY A 2 -22.69 0.63 1.94
C GLY A 2 -23.51 -0.67 1.95
N GLU A 3 -24.31 -0.88 0.90
CA GLU A 3 -25.08 -2.11 0.71
C GLU A 3 -24.19 -3.36 0.54
N LEU A 4 -22.91 -3.15 0.19
CA LEU A 4 -21.92 -4.21 0.09
C LEU A 4 -21.45 -4.65 1.50
N PRO A 5 -21.59 -5.95 1.87
CA PRO A 5 -21.10 -6.43 3.15
C PRO A 5 -19.59 -6.15 3.33
N ALA A 6 -19.19 -5.74 4.54
CA ALA A 6 -17.80 -5.36 4.82
C ALA A 6 -16.79 -6.48 4.47
N ALA A 7 -17.11 -7.73 4.80
CA ALA A 7 -16.25 -8.88 4.48
C ALA A 7 -16.04 -9.06 2.96
N VAL A 8 -17.04 -8.72 2.14
CA VAL A 8 -16.95 -8.78 0.68
C VAL A 8 -16.07 -7.65 0.14
N ALA A 9 -16.17 -6.46 0.73
CA ALA A 9 -15.29 -5.35 0.38
C ALA A 9 -13.82 -5.66 0.76
N ASP A 10 -13.60 -6.29 1.92
CA ASP A 10 -12.26 -6.69 2.38
C ASP A 10 -11.65 -7.78 1.50
N GLU A 11 -12.48 -8.74 1.09
CA GLU A 11 -12.12 -9.77 0.10
C GLU A 11 -11.69 -9.15 -1.23
N ALA A 12 -12.51 -8.23 -1.77
CA ALA A 12 -12.23 -7.54 -3.02
C ALA A 12 -10.94 -6.69 -2.95
N GLU A 13 -10.68 -6.07 -1.79
CA GLU A 13 -9.43 -5.38 -1.52
C GLU A 13 -8.24 -6.35 -1.53
N ARG A 14 -8.32 -7.47 -0.80
CA ARG A 14 -7.25 -8.46 -0.72
C ARG A 14 -6.89 -9.00 -2.10
N LEU A 15 -7.88 -9.41 -2.89
CA LEU A 15 -7.68 -9.91 -4.26
C LEU A 15 -7.05 -8.84 -5.16
N THR A 16 -7.46 -7.57 -4.99
CA THR A 16 -6.86 -6.47 -5.74
C THR A 16 -5.40 -6.24 -5.34
N ARG A 17 -5.04 -6.35 -4.05
CA ARG A 17 -3.64 -6.27 -3.60
C ARG A 17 -2.80 -7.43 -4.14
N LEU A 18 -3.33 -8.65 -4.14
CA LEU A 18 -2.67 -9.82 -4.72
C LEU A 18 -2.40 -9.64 -6.21
N ALA A 19 -3.41 -9.21 -6.99
CA ALA A 19 -3.25 -8.95 -8.41
C ALA A 19 -2.14 -7.92 -8.72
N ARG A 20 -2.01 -6.88 -7.88
CA ARG A 20 -0.97 -5.85 -8.03
C ARG A 20 0.43 -6.35 -7.65
N ALA A 21 0.51 -7.29 -6.70
CA ALA A 21 1.78 -7.87 -6.26
C ALA A 21 2.25 -9.03 -7.16
N ALA A 22 1.33 -9.69 -7.88
CA ALA A 22 1.62 -10.82 -8.76
C ALA A 22 2.58 -10.41 -9.88
N THR A 23 3.62 -11.20 -10.10
CA THR A 23 4.57 -11.03 -11.20
C THR A 23 4.13 -11.74 -12.48
N ASP A 24 3.30 -12.76 -12.33
CA ASP A 24 2.72 -13.54 -13.43
C ASP A 24 1.37 -12.96 -13.87
N GLU A 25 1.13 -12.90 -15.19
CA GLU A 25 -0.11 -12.31 -15.73
C GLU A 25 -1.32 -13.24 -15.51
N ALA A 26 -1.14 -14.56 -15.52
CA ALA A 26 -2.25 -15.48 -15.28
C ALA A 26 -2.69 -15.42 -13.81
N GLU A 27 -1.76 -15.34 -12.86
CA GLU A 27 -2.08 -15.10 -11.44
C GLU A 27 -2.80 -13.76 -11.24
N ARG A 28 -2.33 -12.71 -11.93
CA ARG A 28 -2.96 -11.38 -11.88
C ARG A 28 -4.39 -11.41 -12.40
N GLU A 29 -4.64 -12.09 -13.51
CA GLU A 29 -5.98 -12.19 -14.10
C GLU A 29 -6.91 -13.07 -13.25
N ALA A 30 -6.42 -14.20 -12.74
CA ALA A 30 -7.20 -15.05 -11.83
C ALA A 30 -7.69 -14.27 -10.60
N CYS A 31 -6.83 -13.46 -9.98
CA CYS A 31 -7.23 -12.60 -8.86
C CYS A 31 -8.31 -11.57 -9.26
N ARG A 32 -8.27 -11.04 -10.50
CA ARG A 32 -9.26 -10.08 -11.00
C ARG A 32 -10.61 -10.75 -11.30
N GLU A 33 -10.59 -11.94 -11.89
CA GLU A 33 -11.77 -12.75 -12.16
C GLU A 33 -12.47 -13.17 -10.87
N GLU A 34 -11.71 -13.65 -9.88
CA GLU A 34 -12.24 -14.02 -8.56
C GLU A 34 -12.91 -12.81 -7.88
N ARG A 35 -12.25 -11.65 -7.90
CA ARG A 35 -12.83 -10.41 -7.38
C ARG A 35 -14.12 -10.04 -8.10
N ALA A 36 -14.15 -10.17 -9.41
CA ALA A 36 -15.33 -9.86 -10.21
C ALA A 36 -16.51 -10.79 -9.89
N ALA A 37 -16.24 -12.09 -9.69
CA ALA A 37 -17.24 -13.07 -9.28
C ALA A 37 -17.81 -12.74 -7.89
N VAL A 38 -16.94 -12.50 -6.90
CA VAL A 38 -17.33 -12.14 -5.53
C VAL A 38 -18.22 -10.89 -5.50
N LEU A 39 -17.89 -9.85 -6.27
CA LEU A 39 -18.70 -8.62 -6.32
C LEU A 39 -20.01 -8.82 -7.09
N ALA A 40 -20.00 -9.62 -8.14
CA ALA A 40 -21.18 -9.86 -8.98
C ALA A 40 -22.32 -10.53 -8.21
N ASP A 41 -22.01 -11.42 -7.27
CA ASP A 41 -22.99 -12.08 -6.39
C ASP A 41 -23.78 -11.07 -5.53
N HIS A 42 -23.23 -9.87 -5.32
CA HIS A 42 -23.87 -8.79 -4.59
C HIS A 42 -24.43 -7.68 -5.51
N GLY A 43 -24.34 -7.83 -6.83
CA GLY A 43 -24.75 -6.79 -7.78
C GLY A 43 -23.76 -5.63 -7.90
N PHE A 44 -22.50 -5.83 -7.49
CA PHE A 44 -21.43 -4.83 -7.55
C PHE A 44 -20.43 -5.14 -8.66
N THR A 45 -19.67 -4.13 -9.02
CA THR A 45 -18.46 -4.21 -9.85
C THR A 45 -17.40 -3.30 -9.25
N ALA A 46 -16.18 -3.32 -9.78
CA ALA A 46 -15.12 -2.48 -9.29
C ALA A 46 -14.21 -1.91 -10.37
N ARG A 47 -13.62 -0.76 -10.05
CA ARG A 47 -12.50 -0.17 -10.80
C ARG A 47 -11.42 0.29 -9.82
N VAL A 48 -10.18 0.35 -10.31
CA VAL A 48 -9.10 1.00 -9.57
C VAL A 48 -8.93 2.41 -10.12
N ARG A 49 -9.02 3.41 -9.24
CA ARG A 49 -8.68 4.79 -9.54
C ARG A 49 -7.22 5.00 -9.12
N GLU A 50 -6.34 5.12 -10.11
CA GLU A 50 -4.94 5.49 -9.90
C GLU A 50 -4.82 7.02 -9.77
N GLY A 51 -4.02 7.49 -8.83
CA GLY A 51 -3.52 8.85 -8.71
C GLY A 51 -2.00 8.83 -8.55
N ASP A 52 -1.35 9.99 -8.52
CA ASP A 52 0.11 10.11 -8.63
C ASP A 52 0.87 9.27 -7.58
N THR A 53 0.39 9.23 -6.32
CA THR A 53 1.01 8.47 -5.23
C THR A 53 0.02 7.56 -4.49
N SER A 54 -1.19 7.38 -5.02
CA SER A 54 -2.27 6.65 -4.34
C SER A 54 -3.14 5.89 -5.32
N ALA A 55 -3.53 4.68 -4.95
CA ALA A 55 -4.52 3.90 -5.69
C ALA A 55 -5.71 3.59 -4.77
N VAL A 56 -6.92 3.71 -5.30
CA VAL A 56 -8.16 3.42 -4.56
C VAL A 56 -8.99 2.43 -5.35
N LEU A 57 -9.33 1.30 -4.74
CA LEU A 57 -10.35 0.38 -5.23
C LEU A 57 -11.71 1.00 -4.95
N VAL A 58 -12.52 1.16 -5.98
CA VAL A 58 -13.89 1.65 -5.87
C VAL A 58 -14.82 0.52 -6.28
N CYS A 59 -15.56 -0.03 -5.32
CA CYS A 59 -16.62 -1.00 -5.53
C CYS A 59 -17.95 -0.25 -5.62
N TYR A 60 -18.71 -0.42 -6.70
CA TYR A 60 -19.96 0.31 -6.93
C TYR A 60 -21.03 -0.59 -7.57
N PRO A 61 -22.34 -0.26 -7.39
CA PRO A 61 -23.43 -1.02 -7.98
C PRO A 61 -23.28 -1.15 -9.50
N LYS A 62 -23.47 -2.37 -10.01
CA LYS A 62 -23.37 -2.67 -11.45
C LYS A 62 -24.44 -1.93 -12.26
N GLU A 63 -25.59 -1.63 -11.66
CA GLU A 63 -26.69 -0.90 -12.29
C GLU A 63 -26.33 0.54 -12.71
N TRP A 64 -25.28 1.12 -12.11
CA TRP A 64 -24.74 2.42 -12.55
C TRP A 64 -24.08 2.34 -13.93
N LEU A 65 -23.77 1.14 -14.42
CA LEU A 65 -23.21 0.92 -15.74
C LEU A 65 -24.31 0.74 -16.78
N ASP A 66 -24.05 1.32 -17.94
CA ASP A 66 -24.76 1.09 -19.19
C ASP A 66 -23.71 0.89 -20.28
N ASP A 67 -23.70 -0.31 -20.85
CA ASP A 67 -22.67 -0.75 -21.82
C ASP A 67 -21.23 -0.47 -21.32
N GLY A 68 -20.93 -0.91 -20.09
CA GLY A 68 -19.62 -0.74 -19.46
C GLY A 68 -19.26 0.69 -19.04
N THR A 69 -20.13 1.68 -19.30
CA THR A 69 -19.88 3.08 -18.98
C THR A 69 -20.77 3.55 -17.83
N VAL A 70 -20.19 4.27 -16.88
CA VAL A 70 -20.94 4.87 -15.76
C VAL A 70 -21.91 5.93 -16.29
N ARG A 71 -23.18 5.81 -15.92
CA ARG A 71 -24.26 6.78 -16.19
C ARG A 71 -24.59 7.53 -14.92
N THR A 72 -24.17 8.79 -14.85
CA THR A 72 -24.34 9.63 -13.65
C THR A 72 -25.81 9.79 -13.24
N GLU A 73 -26.72 9.75 -14.22
CA GLU A 73 -28.16 9.81 -14.04
C GLU A 73 -28.76 8.56 -13.35
N ARG A 74 -28.02 7.43 -13.31
CA ARG A 74 -28.39 6.21 -12.56
C ARG A 74 -27.83 6.20 -11.13
N ILE A 75 -27.06 7.22 -10.75
CA ILE A 75 -26.47 7.34 -9.42
C ILE A 75 -27.39 8.22 -8.58
N GLU A 76 -28.33 7.59 -7.89
CA GLU A 76 -29.23 8.28 -6.95
C GLU A 76 -28.56 8.53 -5.59
N ASP A 77 -27.65 7.64 -5.19
CA ASP A 77 -26.94 7.70 -3.91
C ASP A 77 -25.50 7.21 -4.08
N THR A 78 -24.54 8.12 -3.94
CA THR A 78 -23.10 7.81 -4.03
C THR A 78 -22.58 7.02 -2.83
N ASP A 79 -23.27 7.06 -1.69
CA ASP A 79 -22.84 6.38 -0.45
C ASP A 79 -22.96 4.86 -0.53
N ARG A 80 -23.61 4.36 -1.60
CA ARG A 80 -23.65 2.93 -1.94
C ARG A 80 -22.31 2.41 -2.46
N ALA A 81 -21.42 3.29 -2.94
CA ALA A 81 -20.06 2.90 -3.32
C ALA A 81 -19.19 2.70 -2.07
N VAL A 82 -18.30 1.72 -2.14
CA VAL A 82 -17.29 1.45 -1.11
C VAL A 82 -15.92 1.72 -1.69
N GLU A 83 -15.16 2.63 -1.06
CA GLU A 83 -13.78 2.92 -1.42
C GLU A 83 -12.81 2.25 -0.45
N ARG A 84 -11.81 1.54 -0.99
CA ARG A 84 -10.71 0.93 -0.24
C ARG A 84 -9.37 1.47 -0.76
N ARG A 85 -8.59 2.13 0.10
CA ARG A 85 -7.26 2.63 -0.30
C ARG A 85 -6.28 1.48 -0.43
N LEU A 86 -5.71 1.31 -1.62
CA LEU A 86 -4.71 0.29 -1.93
C LEU A 86 -3.28 0.77 -1.67
N SER A 87 -3.01 2.06 -1.89
CA SER A 87 -1.73 2.70 -1.64
C SER A 87 -1.91 4.19 -1.33
N GLY A 88 -0.83 4.88 -1.01
CA GLY A 88 -0.85 6.28 -0.58
C GLY A 88 -0.75 6.44 0.94
N PRO A 89 -0.81 7.69 1.43
CA PRO A 89 -0.59 7.96 2.84
C PRO A 89 -1.65 7.32 3.73
N GLY A 90 -1.20 6.77 4.85
CA GLY A 90 -2.03 6.31 5.96
C GLY A 90 -2.72 7.46 6.68
N ASP A 91 -3.30 7.19 7.85
CA ASP A 91 -3.95 8.23 8.64
C ASP A 91 -2.90 9.23 9.15
N PRO A 92 -2.99 10.53 8.78
CA PRO A 92 -2.07 11.54 9.26
C PRO A 92 -2.12 11.71 10.79
N ASP A 93 -3.22 11.34 11.46
CA ASP A 93 -3.32 11.43 12.93
C ASP A 93 -2.51 10.34 13.66
N ASP A 94 -2.18 9.24 12.96
CA ASP A 94 -1.38 8.13 13.50
C ASP A 94 0.14 8.32 13.35
N TRP A 95 0.58 9.46 12.80
CA TRP A 95 1.98 9.71 12.44
C TRP A 95 2.98 9.45 13.56
N ARG A 96 2.63 9.77 14.83
CA ARG A 96 3.50 9.54 15.99
C ARG A 96 3.70 8.05 16.26
N ARG A 97 2.63 7.27 16.19
CA ARG A 97 2.68 5.82 16.42
C ARG A 97 3.49 5.15 15.32
N VAL A 98 3.28 5.58 14.08
CA VAL A 98 4.04 5.11 12.91
C VAL A 98 5.52 5.45 13.03
N ALA A 99 5.86 6.71 13.32
CA ALA A 99 7.24 7.16 13.47
C ALA A 99 7.95 6.37 14.58
N ALA A 100 7.31 6.21 15.74
CA ALA A 100 7.86 5.43 16.85
C ALA A 100 8.05 3.93 16.53
N HIS A 101 7.22 3.35 15.67
CA HIS A 101 7.44 1.99 15.17
C HIS A 101 8.63 1.95 14.20
N ASN A 102 8.69 2.87 13.25
CA ASN A 102 9.77 2.95 12.26
C ASN A 102 11.13 3.21 12.93
N ASP A 103 11.18 4.03 13.99
CA ASP A 103 12.38 4.27 14.79
C ASP A 103 12.89 2.99 15.46
N ARG A 104 11.99 2.13 15.96
CA ARG A 104 12.35 0.81 16.52
C ARG A 104 12.95 -0.10 15.47
N VAL A 105 12.46 -0.06 14.22
CA VAL A 105 13.02 -0.80 13.10
C VAL A 105 14.43 -0.32 12.77
N VAL A 106 14.65 1.00 12.70
CA VAL A 106 15.97 1.59 12.45
C VAL A 106 16.97 1.18 13.54
N ALA A 107 16.57 1.25 14.81
CA ALA A 107 17.41 0.84 15.93
C ALA A 107 17.81 -0.65 15.82
N ARG A 108 16.88 -1.52 15.42
CA ARG A 108 17.15 -2.94 15.20
C ARG A 108 18.12 -3.19 14.04
N VAL A 109 18.03 -2.41 12.96
CA VAL A 109 18.99 -2.48 11.86
C VAL A 109 20.38 -2.04 12.33
N ALA A 110 20.48 -0.96 13.11
CA ALA A 110 21.74 -0.50 13.68
C ALA A 110 22.41 -1.57 14.54
N GLU A 111 21.64 -2.19 15.45
CA GLU A 111 22.10 -3.26 16.33
C GLU A 111 22.70 -4.45 15.57
N ARG A 112 22.07 -4.85 14.45
CA ARG A 112 22.41 -6.12 13.75
C ARG A 112 23.33 -5.95 12.54
N HIS A 113 23.31 -4.79 11.91
CA HIS A 113 23.88 -4.60 10.58
C HIS A 113 24.79 -3.37 10.50
N GLY A 114 24.87 -2.55 11.55
CA GLY A 114 25.79 -1.42 11.63
C GLY A 114 25.30 -0.15 10.94
N ASP A 115 26.16 0.87 10.99
CA ASP A 115 25.76 2.27 10.80
C ASP A 115 25.32 2.63 9.39
N VAL A 116 25.96 2.06 8.35
CA VAL A 116 25.60 2.34 6.95
C VAL A 116 24.17 1.88 6.66
N HIS A 117 23.84 0.65 7.07
CA HIS A 117 22.49 0.10 6.91
C HIS A 117 21.48 0.85 7.78
N ALA A 118 21.86 1.27 8.99
CA ALA A 118 21.01 2.08 9.86
C ALA A 118 20.70 3.45 9.27
N ALA A 119 21.69 4.11 8.67
CA ALA A 119 21.51 5.41 8.03
C ALA A 119 20.58 5.32 6.81
N ASN A 120 20.72 4.26 6.01
CA ASN A 120 19.80 3.97 4.91
C ASN A 120 18.38 3.65 5.41
N ALA A 121 18.27 2.82 6.45
CA ALA A 121 17.00 2.51 7.11
C ALA A 121 16.34 3.77 7.67
N ARG A 122 17.13 4.72 8.23
CA ARG A 122 16.63 6.00 8.72
C ARG A 122 16.04 6.85 7.61
N ALA A 123 16.75 7.00 6.49
CA ALA A 123 16.23 7.73 5.34
C ALA A 123 14.92 7.11 4.82
N PHE A 124 14.82 5.78 4.84
CA PHE A 124 13.58 5.08 4.45
C PHE A 124 12.47 5.25 5.49
N ALA A 125 12.79 5.25 6.78
CA ALA A 125 11.85 5.56 7.86
C ALA A 125 11.27 6.96 7.72
N ASP A 126 12.12 7.95 7.41
CA ASP A 126 11.69 9.34 7.20
C ASP A 126 10.75 9.45 5.99
N PHE A 127 11.08 8.77 4.89
CA PHE A 127 10.20 8.68 3.73
C PHE A 127 8.83 8.07 4.07
N MET A 128 8.82 6.87 4.66
CA MET A 128 7.57 6.17 4.97
C MET A 128 6.73 6.90 6.01
N SER A 129 7.35 7.57 6.98
CA SER A 129 6.64 8.32 8.02
C SER A 129 6.11 9.65 7.50
N ASN A 130 6.94 10.43 6.78
CA ASN A 130 6.57 11.79 6.38
C ASN A 130 5.77 11.84 5.08
N HIS A 131 6.09 10.98 4.12
CA HIS A 131 5.43 10.97 2.81
C HIS A 131 4.18 10.07 2.80
N TYR A 132 4.26 8.95 3.54
CA TYR A 132 3.21 7.94 3.54
C TYR A 132 2.50 7.76 4.88
N ALA A 133 2.91 8.39 5.99
CA ALA A 133 2.33 8.12 7.31
C ALA A 133 2.12 6.61 7.59
N ARG A 134 3.05 5.76 7.13
CA ARG A 134 2.92 4.30 7.16
C ARG A 134 4.15 3.60 7.72
N ARG A 135 3.92 2.39 8.23
CA ARG A 135 4.97 1.51 8.76
C ARG A 135 5.83 0.98 7.62
N ILE A 136 7.15 0.90 7.84
CA ILE A 136 8.13 0.41 6.86
C ILE A 136 7.78 -0.98 6.33
N GLY A 137 7.33 -1.90 7.20
CA GLY A 137 6.97 -3.27 6.80
C GLY A 137 5.80 -3.37 5.82
N THR A 138 5.07 -2.27 5.58
CA THR A 138 3.93 -2.24 4.63
C THR A 138 4.31 -1.64 3.27
N ALA A 139 5.56 -1.22 3.09
CA ALA A 139 6.00 -0.54 1.89
C ALA A 139 5.87 -1.44 0.64
N THR A 140 5.21 -0.93 -0.40
CA THR A 140 5.02 -1.63 -1.67
C THR A 140 6.30 -1.62 -2.53
N ALA A 141 6.33 -2.43 -3.58
CA ALA A 141 7.46 -2.43 -4.51
C ALA A 141 7.64 -1.09 -5.24
N ASP A 142 6.53 -0.42 -5.57
CA ASP A 142 6.53 0.89 -6.20
C ASP A 142 7.07 1.97 -5.25
N GLU A 143 6.60 1.98 -4.00
CA GLU A 143 7.07 2.92 -2.96
C GLU A 143 8.58 2.72 -2.69
N ARG A 144 9.08 1.47 -2.72
CA ARG A 144 10.52 1.19 -2.60
C ARG A 144 11.33 1.63 -3.81
N ARG A 145 10.74 1.59 -5.01
CA ARG A 145 11.38 2.11 -6.23
C ARG A 145 11.44 3.64 -6.18
N GLU A 146 10.32 4.29 -5.90
CA GLU A 146 10.22 5.74 -5.70
C GLU A 146 11.22 6.23 -4.64
N PHE A 147 11.31 5.53 -3.51
CA PHE A 147 12.31 5.86 -2.48
C PHE A 147 13.73 5.87 -3.05
N ARG A 148 14.15 4.79 -3.73
CA ARG A 148 15.53 4.65 -4.24
C ARG A 148 15.85 5.64 -5.34
N GLU A 149 14.95 5.80 -6.30
CA GLU A 149 15.20 6.54 -7.54
C GLU A 149 14.97 8.05 -7.37
N GLU A 150 14.08 8.44 -6.45
CA GLU A 150 13.68 9.83 -6.28
C GLU A 150 14.04 10.38 -4.90
N TYR A 151 13.42 9.84 -3.85
CA TYR A 151 13.51 10.45 -2.52
C TYR A 151 14.92 10.39 -1.95
N PHE A 152 15.56 9.22 -1.99
CA PHE A 152 16.86 8.95 -1.40
C PHE A 152 17.95 9.81 -2.04
N VAL A 153 17.92 9.95 -3.37
CA VAL A 153 18.88 10.78 -4.11
C VAL A 153 18.70 12.26 -3.82
N ARG A 154 17.45 12.75 -3.76
CA ARG A 154 17.14 14.18 -3.62
C ARG A 154 17.21 14.69 -2.18
N ASN A 155 16.90 13.85 -1.20
CA ASN A 155 16.68 14.29 0.18
C ASN A 155 17.70 13.74 1.18
N ALA A 156 18.20 12.51 0.99
CA ALA A 156 19.09 11.88 1.96
C ALA A 156 20.59 12.18 1.72
N TRP A 157 20.93 12.72 0.55
CA TRP A 157 22.31 13.04 0.14
C TRP A 157 23.32 11.91 0.44
N PRO A 158 23.06 10.68 -0.03
CA PRO A 158 23.77 9.50 0.44
C PRO A 158 25.21 9.44 -0.07
N SER A 159 26.10 8.91 0.77
CA SER A 159 27.47 8.56 0.41
C SER A 159 27.51 7.47 -0.67
N ALA A 160 28.68 7.27 -1.28
CA ALA A 160 28.86 6.21 -2.29
C ALA A 160 28.57 4.82 -1.71
N GLU A 161 28.96 4.57 -0.46
CA GLU A 161 28.73 3.30 0.25
C GLU A 161 27.25 3.11 0.59
N GLN A 162 26.55 4.17 1.01
CA GLN A 162 25.12 4.15 1.24
C GLN A 162 24.35 3.84 -0.06
N ARG A 163 24.76 4.43 -1.19
CA ARG A 163 24.17 4.15 -2.51
C ARG A 163 24.40 2.72 -2.97
N SER A 164 25.62 2.20 -2.84
CA SER A 164 25.95 0.85 -3.31
C SER A 164 25.26 -0.25 -2.50
N THR A 165 24.88 0.03 -1.25
CA THR A 165 24.26 -0.93 -0.33
C THR A 165 22.75 -0.73 -0.16
N ILE A 166 22.10 0.16 -0.93
CA ILE A 166 20.72 0.57 -0.66
C ILE A 166 19.71 -0.57 -0.78
N GLU A 167 19.83 -1.44 -1.79
CA GLU A 167 18.91 -2.56 -1.97
C GLU A 167 19.01 -3.58 -0.84
N GLN A 168 20.25 -3.91 -0.45
CA GLN A 168 20.51 -4.76 0.70
C GLN A 168 19.94 -4.13 1.98
N SER A 169 20.16 -2.82 2.18
CA SER A 169 19.65 -2.08 3.34
C SER A 169 18.12 -2.14 3.43
N LEU A 170 17.42 -2.00 2.29
CA LEU A 170 15.97 -2.12 2.25
C LEU A 170 15.48 -3.52 2.61
N SER A 171 16.13 -4.58 2.11
CA SER A 171 15.80 -5.96 2.50
C SER A 171 15.97 -6.16 4.01
N LEU A 172 17.12 -5.76 4.56
CA LEU A 172 17.41 -5.87 5.99
C LEU A 172 16.42 -5.08 6.85
N THR A 173 15.98 -3.92 6.36
CA THR A 173 15.00 -3.09 7.06
C THR A 173 13.61 -3.74 7.07
N LEU A 174 13.18 -4.34 5.96
CA LEU A 174 11.92 -5.10 5.89
C LEU A 174 11.97 -6.33 6.79
N ASP A 175 13.07 -7.07 6.78
CA ASP A 175 13.26 -8.23 7.67
C ASP A 175 13.21 -7.83 9.14
N ALA A 176 13.86 -6.70 9.49
CA ALA A 176 13.78 -6.13 10.83
C ALA A 176 12.34 -5.74 11.20
N ALA A 177 11.58 -5.12 10.28
CA ALA A 177 10.19 -4.76 10.50
C ALA A 177 9.30 -6.00 10.74
N HIS A 178 9.45 -7.04 9.93
CA HIS A 178 8.69 -8.29 10.08
C HIS A 178 8.99 -9.01 11.40
N SER A 179 10.17 -8.81 11.99
CA SER A 179 10.54 -9.39 13.29
C SER A 179 9.74 -8.82 14.48
N PHE A 180 9.05 -7.69 14.31
CA PHE A 180 8.18 -7.12 15.34
C PHE A 180 6.73 -7.66 15.29
N GLY A 181 6.40 -8.47 14.28
CA GLY A 181 5.04 -8.98 14.04
C GLY A 181 4.04 -7.88 13.66
N PRO A 182 2.83 -8.24 13.19
CA PRO A 182 1.73 -7.29 13.16
C PRO A 182 1.36 -6.95 14.60
N GLU A 183 1.55 -5.70 15.04
CA GLU A 183 0.87 -5.24 16.26
C GLU A 183 -0.63 -5.41 15.99
N SER A 184 -1.28 -6.32 16.72
CA SER A 184 -2.74 -6.39 16.74
C SER A 184 -3.26 -4.98 17.06
N GLU A 185 -4.09 -4.44 16.17
CA GLU A 185 -4.83 -3.22 16.42
C GLU A 185 -5.70 -3.47 17.67
N GLN A 186 -5.28 -2.89 18.80
CA GLN A 186 -6.11 -2.67 19.98
C GLN A 186 -6.43 -1.19 20.05
#